data_AF-A0A930B262-F1
#
_entry.id   AF-A0A930B262-F1
#
_cell.length_a   1.000
_cell.length_b   1.000
_cell.length_c   1.000
_cell.angle_alpha   90.00
_cell.angle_beta   90.00
_cell.angle_gamma   90.00
#
_symmetry.space_group_name_H-M   'P 1'
#
loop_
_entity.id
_entity.type
_entity.pdbx_description
1 polymer ?
#
loop_
_entity_poly.entity_id
_entity_poly.type
_entity_poly.pdbx_seq_one_letter_code
_entity_poly.pdbx_strand_id
1 'polypeptide(L)'
;ASLVEAVTKIGNLNFKGKDDPEYQAANHRKLFIAMAKDIRVIIIKLVDRLHNMRTLQFQSEASQKRIAAETLDVYAPIAHRLGISSIKNELEDLCFYYLMPEEYYHIAHLVETKKAERDAAVNKMITDISEMLTSHKIQFRIFGRSKHLYSIYKKMVHKHKRFDEILDLLAIRVITQSELNCYEILGYIHAKYKPIPGRLKDYIAVPKPNMYQSLHTTILGEDAKIFEVQIRTEDMDAIAEQGIAAHWRYKEGSRYDAKAEQKEIEDKLTWFRDFALYSESETNTSATDYMELLQKDVFEANVYVMTPKGRVIDLPAGATPIDFAYRIHTDVGHTMVGAIVNDAIVPLTTELHTGDVVNIKTLKGTGPSEDWLKIVKTAQARNKIRAYFLKKESEKREEKIEEGEKILIEELRKRGAD
;
A
#
# COMPACT_ATOMS: atom_id res chain seq x y z
N ALA A 1 -1.11 -5.25 -29.75
CA ALA A 1 -2.54 -4.90 -29.89
C ALA A 1 -3.25 -4.88 -28.54
N SER A 2 -3.26 -5.98 -27.77
CA SER A 2 -3.95 -6.09 -26.47
C SER A 2 -3.58 -5.01 -25.43
N LEU A 3 -2.28 -4.72 -25.25
CA LEU A 3 -1.82 -3.68 -24.31
C LEU A 3 -2.33 -2.27 -24.69
N VAL A 4 -2.37 -1.96 -25.98
CA VAL A 4 -2.81 -0.65 -26.48
C VAL A 4 -4.32 -0.48 -26.25
N GLU A 5 -5.10 -1.52 -26.55
CA GLU A 5 -6.55 -1.54 -26.33
C GLU A 5 -6.92 -1.42 -24.84
N ALA A 6 -6.11 -2.03 -23.97
CA ALA A 6 -6.23 -1.95 -22.52
C ALA A 6 -5.98 -0.53 -21.97
N VAL A 7 -4.98 0.19 -22.50
CA VAL A 7 -4.64 1.56 -22.07
C VAL A 7 -5.58 2.61 -22.68
N THR A 8 -6.29 2.28 -23.76
CA THR A 8 -7.22 3.18 -24.43
C THR A 8 -8.48 3.41 -23.58
N LYS A 9 -8.87 4.67 -23.41
CA LYS A 9 -10.08 5.06 -22.64
C LYS A 9 -11.35 4.47 -23.26
N ILE A 10 -12.39 4.29 -22.45
CA ILE A 10 -13.73 3.91 -22.90
C ILE A 10 -14.29 5.02 -23.79
N GLY A 11 -14.96 4.64 -24.87
CA GLY A 11 -15.66 5.58 -25.77
C GLY A 11 -16.80 6.32 -25.05
N ASN A 12 -17.08 7.56 -25.46
CA ASN A 12 -18.01 8.47 -24.80
C ASN A 12 -19.51 8.17 -25.01
N LEU A 13 -19.88 6.99 -25.51
CA LEU A 13 -21.21 6.78 -26.11
C LEU A 13 -22.40 6.97 -25.15
N ASN A 14 -22.21 6.85 -23.82
CA ASN A 14 -23.29 6.92 -22.82
C ASN A 14 -23.05 7.85 -21.62
N PHE A 15 -22.00 8.68 -21.62
CA PHE A 15 -21.65 9.50 -20.43
C PHE A 15 -21.85 11.00 -20.68
N LYS A 16 -22.13 11.78 -19.62
CA LYS A 16 -22.37 13.24 -19.72
C LYS A 16 -21.14 14.05 -20.12
N GLY A 17 -19.98 13.40 -20.24
CA GLY A 17 -18.72 13.99 -20.66
C GLY A 17 -17.53 13.26 -20.06
N LYS A 18 -16.31 13.72 -20.37
CA LYS A 18 -15.09 13.16 -19.77
C LYS A 18 -14.95 13.49 -18.28
N ASP A 19 -15.69 14.47 -17.79
CA ASP A 19 -15.66 14.93 -16.40
C ASP A 19 -16.75 14.27 -15.53
N ASP A 20 -17.59 13.40 -16.12
CA ASP A 20 -18.60 12.64 -15.40
C ASP A 20 -17.93 11.65 -14.42
N PRO A 21 -18.27 11.67 -13.12
CA PRO A 21 -17.75 10.72 -12.14
C PRO A 21 -17.95 9.25 -12.56
N GLU A 22 -19.09 8.93 -13.19
CA GLU A 22 -19.35 7.57 -13.66
C GLU A 22 -18.42 7.18 -14.82
N TYR A 23 -18.08 8.13 -15.70
CA TYR A 23 -17.12 7.89 -16.78
C TYR A 23 -15.71 7.66 -16.24
N GLN A 24 -15.29 8.43 -15.24
CA GLN A 24 -13.99 8.25 -14.59
C GLN A 24 -13.93 6.90 -13.89
N ALA A 25 -14.97 6.55 -13.15
CA ALA A 25 -15.06 5.28 -12.46
C ALA A 25 -15.06 4.08 -13.43
N ALA A 26 -15.78 4.17 -14.54
CA ALA A 26 -15.78 3.14 -15.58
C ALA A 26 -14.39 2.98 -16.23
N ASN A 27 -13.70 4.10 -16.51
CA ASN A 27 -12.34 4.05 -17.05
C ASN A 27 -11.34 3.44 -16.08
N HIS A 28 -11.40 3.80 -14.80
CA HIS A 28 -10.55 3.22 -13.76
C HIS A 28 -10.86 1.73 -13.59
N ARG A 29 -12.13 1.31 -13.57
CA ARG A 29 -12.52 -0.10 -13.54
C ARG A 29 -11.95 -0.87 -14.74
N LYS A 30 -12.06 -0.33 -15.96
CA LYS A 30 -11.44 -0.93 -17.15
C LYS A 30 -9.93 -1.05 -16.99
N LEU A 31 -9.27 0.00 -16.50
CA LEU A 31 -7.83 -0.02 -16.25
C LEU A 31 -7.48 -1.11 -15.23
N PHE A 32 -8.18 -1.23 -14.11
CA PHE A 32 -7.92 -2.24 -13.09
C PHE A 32 -8.13 -3.67 -13.58
N ILE A 33 -9.18 -3.93 -14.37
CA ILE A 33 -9.40 -5.26 -14.98
C ILE A 33 -8.27 -5.59 -15.96
N ALA A 34 -7.84 -4.61 -16.76
CA ALA A 34 -6.74 -4.80 -17.68
C ALA A 34 -5.40 -5.02 -16.96
N MET A 35 -5.18 -4.30 -15.87
CA MET A 35 -4.04 -4.50 -14.98
C MET A 35 -4.02 -5.91 -14.41
N ALA A 36 -5.15 -6.40 -13.89
CA ALA A 36 -5.26 -7.74 -13.32
C ALA A 36 -4.85 -8.84 -14.31
N LYS A 37 -5.09 -8.61 -15.61
CA LYS A 37 -4.67 -9.53 -16.68
C LYS A 37 -3.20 -9.37 -17.07
N ASP A 38 -2.69 -8.14 -17.07
CA ASP A 38 -1.31 -7.83 -17.46
C ASP A 38 -0.83 -6.55 -16.77
N ILE A 39 0.10 -6.71 -15.84
CA ILE A 39 0.66 -5.61 -15.05
C ILE A 39 1.43 -4.58 -15.91
N ARG A 40 1.87 -4.91 -17.12
CA ARG A 40 2.55 -3.95 -17.99
C ARG A 40 1.64 -2.80 -18.42
N VAL A 41 0.32 -3.02 -18.42
CA VAL A 41 -0.69 -2.00 -18.71
C VAL A 41 -0.56 -0.81 -17.76
N ILE A 42 -0.41 -1.05 -16.45
CA ILE A 42 -0.29 0.06 -15.48
C ILE A 42 1.02 0.80 -15.62
N ILE A 43 2.11 0.13 -15.99
CA ILE A 43 3.41 0.79 -16.16
C ILE A 43 3.35 1.77 -17.32
N ILE A 44 2.81 1.33 -18.47
CA ILE A 44 2.58 2.21 -19.61
C ILE A 44 1.69 3.38 -19.19
N LYS A 45 0.63 3.12 -18.42
CA LYS A 45 -0.31 4.16 -17.97
C LYS A 45 0.32 5.15 -16.97
N LEU A 46 1.19 4.69 -16.08
CA LEU A 46 1.92 5.54 -15.14
C LEU A 46 2.91 6.45 -15.87
N VAL A 47 3.61 5.93 -16.88
CA VAL A 47 4.54 6.73 -17.70
C VAL A 47 3.78 7.75 -18.55
N ASP A 48 2.67 7.36 -19.18
CA ASP A 48 1.76 8.28 -19.87
C ASP A 48 1.27 9.38 -18.92
N ARG A 49 0.79 9.00 -17.73
CA ARG A 49 0.33 9.97 -16.73
C ARG A 49 1.45 10.91 -16.29
N LEU A 50 2.65 10.40 -16.04
CA LEU A 50 3.81 11.21 -15.67
C LEU A 50 4.17 12.23 -16.76
N HIS A 51 4.17 11.81 -18.03
CA HIS A 51 4.38 12.73 -19.14
C HIS A 51 3.31 13.83 -19.21
N ASN A 52 2.04 13.46 -19.02
CA ASN A 52 0.93 14.42 -18.96
C ASN A 52 1.08 15.40 -17.80
N MET A 53 1.52 14.94 -16.63
CA MET A 53 1.77 15.81 -15.46
C MET A 53 2.93 16.78 -15.71
N ARG A 54 4.00 16.34 -16.37
CA ARG A 54 5.15 17.20 -16.73
C ARG A 54 4.77 18.30 -17.74
N THR A 55 3.71 18.09 -18.52
CA THR A 55 3.25 19.01 -19.57
C THR A 55 1.90 19.65 -19.24
N LEU A 56 1.45 19.53 -18.00
CA LEU A 56 0.09 19.91 -17.58
C LEU A 56 -0.17 21.42 -17.68
N GLN A 57 0.89 22.24 -17.71
CA GLN A 57 0.84 23.69 -17.86
C GLN A 57 0.06 24.21 -19.08
N PHE A 58 -0.08 23.39 -20.13
CA PHE A 58 -0.84 23.76 -21.35
C PHE A 58 -2.35 23.52 -21.24
N GLN A 59 -2.83 22.96 -20.13
CA GLN A 59 -4.25 22.75 -19.87
C GLN A 59 -4.87 23.94 -19.13
N SER A 60 -6.20 24.07 -19.18
CA SER A 60 -6.93 25.05 -18.36
C SER A 60 -6.76 24.76 -16.87
N GLU A 61 -6.76 25.79 -16.01
CA GLU A 61 -6.56 25.65 -14.56
C GLU A 61 -7.50 24.60 -13.92
N ALA A 62 -8.77 24.60 -14.32
CA ALA A 62 -9.74 23.60 -13.87
C ALA A 62 -9.32 22.17 -14.23
N SER A 63 -8.80 21.96 -15.44
CA SER A 63 -8.27 20.67 -15.89
C SER A 63 -6.99 20.31 -15.17
N GLN A 64 -6.10 21.27 -14.91
CA GLN A 64 -4.86 21.06 -14.15
C GLN A 64 -5.18 20.52 -12.76
N LYS A 65 -6.07 21.20 -12.01
CA LYS A 65 -6.48 20.78 -10.67
C LYS A 65 -7.16 19.41 -10.68
N ARG A 66 -8.08 19.16 -11.64
CA ARG A 66 -8.75 17.87 -11.77
C ARG A 66 -7.78 16.72 -12.05
N ILE A 67 -6.86 16.90 -13.01
CA ILE A 67 -5.87 15.89 -13.39
C ILE A 67 -4.88 15.65 -12.25
N ALA A 68 -4.42 16.71 -11.57
CA ALA A 68 -3.54 16.60 -10.42
C ALA A 68 -4.21 15.87 -9.25
N ALA A 69 -5.47 16.18 -8.93
CA ALA A 69 -6.24 15.49 -7.89
C ALA A 69 -6.38 13.99 -8.21
N GLU A 70 -6.84 13.65 -9.42
CA GLU A 70 -6.93 12.24 -9.87
C GLU A 70 -5.56 11.53 -9.79
N THR A 71 -4.49 12.23 -10.14
CA THR A 71 -3.13 11.69 -10.11
C THR A 71 -2.68 11.38 -8.68
N LEU A 72 -2.98 12.29 -7.76
CA LEU A 72 -2.63 12.14 -6.35
C LEU A 72 -3.45 11.05 -5.66
N ASP A 73 -4.74 10.92 -6.00
CA ASP A 73 -5.66 9.98 -5.36
C ASP A 73 -5.57 8.57 -5.93
N VAL A 74 -5.17 8.42 -7.20
CA VAL A 74 -5.18 7.13 -7.90
C VAL A 74 -3.78 6.70 -8.32
N TYR A 75 -3.10 7.48 -9.15
CA TYR A 75 -1.88 7.04 -9.83
C TYR A 75 -0.66 7.00 -8.90
N ALA A 76 -0.49 8.00 -8.03
CA ALA A 76 0.61 8.01 -7.05
C ALA A 76 0.50 6.84 -6.05
N PRO A 77 -0.67 6.52 -5.45
CA PRO A 77 -0.85 5.32 -4.64
C PRO A 77 -0.55 4.01 -5.38
N ILE A 78 -0.97 3.89 -6.64
CA ILE A 78 -0.64 2.71 -7.46
C ILE A 78 0.87 2.58 -7.66
N ALA A 79 1.56 3.67 -8.02
CA ALA A 79 3.02 3.67 -8.18
C ALA A 79 3.73 3.27 -6.86
N HIS A 80 3.24 3.75 -5.72
CA HIS A 80 3.74 3.37 -4.39
C HIS A 80 3.58 1.87 -4.10
N ARG A 81 2.39 1.30 -4.40
CA ARG A 81 2.08 -0.11 -4.23
C ARG A 81 2.94 -1.02 -5.11
N LEU A 82 3.28 -0.56 -6.32
CA LEU A 82 4.19 -1.24 -7.23
C LEU A 82 5.68 -1.07 -6.87
N GLY A 83 5.97 -0.26 -5.84
CA GLY A 83 7.34 0.03 -5.39
C GLY A 83 8.10 0.99 -6.31
N ILE A 84 7.43 1.64 -7.27
CA ILE A 84 8.06 2.54 -8.26
C ILE A 84 8.21 3.93 -7.65
N SER A 85 9.15 4.08 -6.70
CA SER A 85 9.31 5.32 -5.92
C SER A 85 9.66 6.53 -6.78
N SER A 86 10.45 6.34 -7.83
CA SER A 86 10.87 7.41 -8.75
C SER A 86 9.67 8.13 -9.39
N ILE A 87 8.79 7.36 -10.05
CA ILE A 87 7.55 7.88 -10.65
C ILE A 87 6.63 8.45 -9.57
N LYS A 88 6.44 7.71 -8.47
CA LYS A 88 5.55 8.09 -7.38
C LYS A 88 5.89 9.48 -6.82
N ASN A 89 7.16 9.69 -6.48
CA ASN A 89 7.59 10.94 -5.84
C ASN A 89 7.48 12.13 -6.81
N GLU A 90 7.79 11.93 -8.09
CA GLU A 90 7.67 12.98 -9.10
C GLU A 90 6.21 13.34 -9.36
N LEU A 91 5.32 12.35 -9.47
CA LEU A 91 3.88 12.59 -9.56
C LEU A 91 3.38 13.37 -8.34
N GLU A 92 3.77 12.97 -7.12
CA GLU A 92 3.39 13.65 -5.88
C GLU A 92 3.83 15.11 -5.85
N ASP A 93 5.09 15.42 -6.20
CA ASP A 93 5.60 16.79 -6.22
C ASP A 93 4.92 17.64 -7.32
N LEU A 94 4.66 17.08 -8.50
CA LEU A 94 3.89 17.77 -9.56
C LEU A 94 2.44 18.01 -9.14
N CYS A 95 1.79 17.05 -8.50
CA CYS A 95 0.44 17.24 -7.97
C CYS A 95 0.42 18.33 -6.90
N PHE A 96 1.42 18.34 -6.01
CA PHE A 96 1.54 19.35 -4.97
C PHE A 96 1.65 20.75 -5.55
N TYR A 97 2.47 20.91 -6.59
CA TYR A 97 2.62 22.17 -7.32
C TYR A 97 1.29 22.70 -7.88
N TYR A 98 0.49 21.86 -8.53
CA TYR A 98 -0.77 22.30 -9.16
C TYR A 98 -1.95 22.44 -8.18
N LEU A 99 -1.98 21.63 -7.11
CA LEU A 99 -3.09 21.64 -6.15
C LEU A 99 -2.89 22.70 -5.06
N MET A 100 -1.66 22.92 -4.61
CA MET A 100 -1.33 23.78 -3.47
C MET A 100 -0.07 24.61 -3.75
N PRO A 101 -0.10 25.53 -4.72
CA PRO A 101 1.09 26.25 -5.18
C PRO A 101 1.73 27.12 -4.08
N GLU A 102 0.93 27.78 -3.24
CA GLU A 102 1.46 28.63 -2.15
C GLU A 102 2.29 27.83 -1.15
N GLU A 103 1.75 26.70 -0.68
CA GLU A 103 2.44 25.78 0.23
C GLU A 103 3.67 25.14 -0.42
N TYR A 104 3.58 24.81 -1.71
CA TYR A 104 4.71 24.28 -2.48
C TYR A 104 5.88 25.27 -2.47
N TYR A 105 5.63 26.54 -2.83
CA TYR A 105 6.67 27.56 -2.85
C TYR A 105 7.18 27.91 -1.46
N HIS A 106 6.32 27.92 -0.45
CA HIS A 106 6.73 28.13 0.94
C HIS A 106 7.72 27.05 1.40
N ILE A 107 7.40 25.78 1.22
CA ILE A 107 8.28 24.66 1.61
C ILE A 107 9.55 24.66 0.76
N ALA A 108 9.46 24.90 -0.55
CA ALA A 108 10.62 25.00 -1.42
C ALA A 108 11.60 26.08 -0.94
N HIS A 109 11.08 27.24 -0.53
CA HIS A 109 11.90 28.33 0.01
C HIS A 109 12.57 27.95 1.34
N LEU A 110 11.86 27.29 2.26
CA LEU A 110 12.44 26.80 3.52
C LEU A 110 13.56 25.78 3.27
N VAL A 111 13.36 24.87 2.32
CA VAL A 111 14.35 23.85 1.93
C VAL A 111 15.59 24.48 1.30
N GLU A 112 15.42 25.48 0.43
CA GLU A 112 16.53 26.18 -0.23
C GLU A 112 17.33 27.03 0.77
N THR A 113 16.65 27.74 1.68
CA THR A 113 17.31 28.60 2.69
C THR A 113 18.30 27.83 3.56
N LYS A 114 17.98 26.57 3.91
CA LYS A 114 18.85 25.72 4.73
C LYS A 114 19.76 24.80 3.92
N LYS A 115 19.75 24.87 2.59
CA LYS A 115 20.43 23.91 1.72
C LYS A 115 21.94 23.86 1.94
N ALA A 116 22.62 25.02 1.93
CA ALA A 116 24.06 25.07 2.10
C ALA A 116 24.51 24.45 3.44
N GLU A 117 23.81 24.75 4.53
CA GLU A 117 24.09 24.18 5.85
C GLU A 117 23.85 22.66 5.90
N ARG A 118 22.77 22.19 5.28
CA ARG A 118 22.44 20.76 5.19
C ARG A 118 23.45 20.00 4.35
N ASP A 119 23.79 20.52 3.17
CA ASP A 119 24.73 19.88 2.25
C ASP A 119 26.13 19.78 2.88
N ALA A 120 26.58 20.83 3.59
CA ALA A 120 27.84 20.79 4.35
C ALA A 120 27.81 19.71 5.45
N ALA A 121 26.73 19.64 6.23
CA ALA A 121 26.59 18.64 7.29
C ALA A 121 26.51 17.19 6.74
N VAL A 122 25.78 16.99 5.65
CA VAL A 122 25.67 15.70 4.96
C VAL A 122 27.02 15.28 4.38
N ASN A 123 27.73 16.18 3.70
CA ASN A 123 29.03 15.87 3.11
C ASN A 123 30.08 15.52 4.17
N LYS A 124 30.11 16.22 5.31
CA LYS A 124 30.97 15.87 6.45
C LYS A 124 30.70 14.44 6.93
N MET A 125 29.43 14.10 7.18
CA MET A 125 29.04 12.76 7.61
C MET A 125 29.32 11.69 6.54
N ILE A 126 29.18 12.02 5.25
CA ILE A 126 29.54 11.12 4.15
C ILE A 126 31.04 10.82 4.17
N THR A 127 31.89 11.83 4.31
CA THR A 127 33.35 11.66 4.42
C THR A 127 33.70 10.77 5.61
N ASP A 128 33.15 11.07 6.79
CA ASP A 128 33.42 10.33 8.01
C ASP A 128 33.03 8.85 7.92
N ILE A 129 31.85 8.55 7.36
CA ILE A 129 31.40 7.17 7.15
C ILE A 129 32.24 6.51 6.06
N SER A 130 32.61 7.23 5.00
CA SER A 130 33.40 6.68 3.90
C SER A 130 34.79 6.23 4.36
N GLU A 131 35.48 7.05 5.14
CA GLU A 131 36.80 6.73 5.70
C GLU A 131 36.71 5.49 6.61
N MET A 132 35.70 5.45 7.47
CA MET A 132 35.43 4.30 8.34
C MET A 132 35.22 3.02 7.54
N LEU A 133 34.35 3.03 6.52
CA LEU A 133 34.07 1.84 5.72
C LEU A 133 35.25 1.40 4.85
N THR A 134 36.03 2.36 4.34
CA THR A 134 37.24 2.08 3.56
C THR A 134 38.30 1.39 4.41
N SER A 135 38.49 1.80 5.67
CA SER A 135 39.44 1.16 6.59
C SER A 135 39.09 -0.31 6.89
N HIS A 136 37.79 -0.66 6.83
CA HIS A 136 37.29 -2.02 7.00
C HIS A 136 37.17 -2.79 5.68
N LYS A 137 37.66 -2.24 4.56
CA LYS A 137 37.69 -2.86 3.21
C LYS A 137 36.31 -3.25 2.68
N ILE A 138 35.25 -2.53 3.08
CA ILE A 138 33.91 -2.73 2.52
C ILE A 138 33.78 -1.91 1.24
N GLN A 139 33.22 -2.52 0.19
CA GLN A 139 32.84 -1.78 -1.02
C GLN A 139 31.48 -1.13 -0.83
N PHE A 140 31.39 0.18 -1.08
CA PHE A 140 30.17 0.95 -0.90
C PHE A 140 30.06 2.11 -1.89
N ARG A 141 28.83 2.57 -2.08
CA ARG A 141 28.45 3.83 -2.72
C ARG A 141 27.60 4.61 -1.74
N ILE A 142 27.99 5.84 -1.42
CA ILE A 142 27.33 6.66 -0.40
C ILE A 142 27.02 8.05 -0.97
N PHE A 143 25.83 8.56 -0.68
CA PHE A 143 25.41 9.89 -1.13
C PHE A 143 24.30 10.46 -0.24
N GLY A 144 24.16 11.78 -0.29
CA GLY A 144 23.09 12.51 0.36
C GLY A 144 21.75 12.24 -0.32
N ARG A 145 20.71 12.02 0.47
CA ARG A 145 19.34 11.84 -0.02
C ARG A 145 18.55 13.12 0.21
N SER A 146 18.13 13.75 -0.87
CA SER A 146 17.15 14.84 -0.82
C SER A 146 15.74 14.28 -0.66
N LYS A 147 14.94 14.95 0.16
CA LYS A 147 13.55 14.60 0.37
C LYS A 147 12.63 15.43 -0.52
N HIS A 148 11.60 14.78 -1.05
CA HIS A 148 10.56 15.38 -1.89
C HIS A 148 9.70 16.36 -1.11
N LEU A 149 9.26 17.44 -1.78
CA LEU A 149 8.55 18.56 -1.15
C LEU A 149 7.20 18.11 -0.60
N TYR A 150 6.46 17.31 -1.35
CA TYR A 150 5.18 16.77 -0.90
C TYR A 150 5.34 15.85 0.33
N SER A 151 6.43 15.09 0.39
CA SER A 151 6.74 14.26 1.57
C SER A 151 7.12 15.08 2.82
N ILE A 152 7.62 16.31 2.63
CA ILE A 152 7.86 17.27 3.73
C ILE A 152 6.51 17.81 4.19
N TYR A 153 5.70 18.32 3.25
CA TYR A 153 4.35 18.82 3.49
C TYR A 153 3.49 17.81 4.27
N LYS A 154 3.41 16.57 3.80
CA LYS A 154 2.64 15.50 4.46
C LYS A 154 3.08 15.25 5.91
N LYS A 155 4.39 15.37 6.21
CA LYS A 155 4.87 15.24 7.60
C LYS A 155 4.53 16.45 8.46
N MET A 156 4.55 17.66 7.90
CA MET A 156 4.16 18.87 8.62
C MET A 156 2.67 18.81 9.01
N VAL A 157 1.82 18.47 8.04
CA VAL A 157 0.37 18.41 8.24
C VAL A 157 -0.04 17.21 9.09
N HIS A 158 0.31 15.98 8.71
CA HIS A 158 -0.23 14.78 9.36
C HIS A 158 0.40 14.49 10.73
N LYS A 159 1.63 14.97 10.99
CA LYS A 159 2.31 14.75 12.26
C LYS A 159 2.37 16.00 13.12
N HIS A 160 1.73 17.09 12.68
CA HIS A 160 1.76 18.40 13.35
C HIS A 160 3.18 18.83 13.73
N LYS A 161 4.12 18.61 12.81
CA LYS A 161 5.54 18.92 13.02
C LYS A 161 5.91 20.23 12.38
N ARG A 162 6.70 21.05 13.08
CA ARG A 162 7.36 22.19 12.48
C ARG A 162 8.42 21.72 11.48
N PHE A 163 8.73 22.55 10.49
CA PHE A 163 9.81 22.28 9.53
C PHE A 163 11.15 21.95 10.23
N ASP A 164 11.46 22.65 11.32
CA ASP A 164 12.69 22.44 12.12
C ASP A 164 12.73 21.09 12.84
N GLU A 165 11.58 20.45 13.07
CA GLU A 165 11.46 19.16 13.77
C GLU A 165 11.51 17.95 12.81
N ILE A 166 11.68 18.21 11.51
CA ILE A 166 11.79 17.18 10.47
C ILE A 166 13.24 16.68 10.47
N LEU A 167 13.49 15.73 11.36
CA LEU A 167 14.80 15.09 11.57
C LEU A 167 15.37 14.43 10.31
N ASP A 168 14.50 14.01 9.39
CA ASP A 168 14.86 13.29 8.16
C ASP A 168 15.25 14.21 6.98
N LEU A 169 15.49 15.49 7.24
CA LEU A 169 16.07 16.40 6.24
C LEU A 169 17.56 16.17 6.00
N LEU A 170 18.25 15.55 6.96
CA LEU A 170 19.64 15.11 6.87
C LEU A 170 19.63 13.60 6.68
N ALA A 171 19.52 13.14 5.44
CA ALA A 171 19.44 11.73 5.12
C ALA A 171 20.61 11.29 4.24
N ILE A 172 21.15 10.11 4.53
CA ILE A 172 22.26 9.51 3.80
C ILE A 172 21.86 8.10 3.38
N ARG A 173 22.24 7.73 2.16
CA ARG A 173 22.07 6.37 1.66
C ARG A 173 23.43 5.74 1.42
N VAL A 174 23.62 4.55 1.97
CA VAL A 174 24.78 3.67 1.76
C VAL A 174 24.30 2.45 1.00
N ILE A 175 24.96 2.17 -0.12
CA ILE A 175 24.68 1.04 -0.98
C ILE A 175 25.90 0.14 -1.02
N THR A 176 25.72 -1.15 -0.84
CA THR A 176 26.80 -2.15 -0.80
C THR A 176 26.41 -3.39 -1.60
N GLN A 177 27.25 -4.42 -1.57
CA GLN A 177 27.10 -5.61 -2.43
C GLN A 177 26.24 -6.70 -1.80
N SER A 178 26.32 -6.91 -0.49
CA SER A 178 25.67 -8.04 0.19
C SER A 178 24.82 -7.60 1.37
N GLU A 179 23.86 -8.43 1.76
CA GLU A 179 23.06 -8.21 2.97
C GLU A 179 23.94 -8.23 4.22
N LEU A 180 24.95 -9.11 4.27
CA LEU A 180 25.90 -9.17 5.38
C LEU A 180 26.61 -7.81 5.57
N ASN A 181 27.11 -7.23 4.48
CA ASN A 181 27.76 -5.91 4.52
C ASN A 181 26.79 -4.84 5.04
N CYS A 182 25.48 -4.95 4.78
CA CYS A 182 24.50 -3.99 5.29
C CYS A 182 24.47 -3.99 6.83
N TYR A 183 24.48 -5.18 7.45
CA TYR A 183 24.52 -5.31 8.90
C TYR A 183 25.89 -4.95 9.50
N GLU A 184 27.00 -5.25 8.82
CA GLU A 184 28.32 -4.81 9.24
C GLU A 184 28.42 -3.28 9.26
N ILE A 185 27.98 -2.61 8.18
CA ILE A 185 27.91 -1.14 8.10
C ILE A 185 27.05 -0.58 9.23
N LEU A 186 25.89 -1.18 9.50
CA LEU A 186 25.03 -0.77 10.62
C LEU A 186 25.79 -0.86 11.96
N GLY A 187 26.49 -1.97 12.20
CA GLY A 187 27.30 -2.17 13.40
C GLY A 187 28.41 -1.14 13.56
N TYR A 188 29.16 -0.85 12.50
CA TYR A 188 30.21 0.18 12.53
C TYR A 188 29.64 1.58 12.80
N ILE A 189 28.51 1.92 12.17
CA ILE A 189 27.83 3.20 12.41
C ILE A 189 27.37 3.30 13.86
N HIS A 190 26.79 2.26 14.45
CA HIS A 190 26.34 2.26 15.85
C HIS A 190 27.49 2.21 16.87
N ALA A 191 28.65 1.69 16.48
CA ALA A 191 29.86 1.74 17.30
C ALA A 191 30.44 3.17 17.39
N LYS A 192 30.36 3.94 16.30
CA LYS A 192 30.87 5.33 16.25
C LYS A 192 29.84 6.36 16.72
N TYR A 193 28.59 6.24 16.28
CA TYR A 193 27.52 7.21 16.53
C TYR A 193 26.40 6.59 17.36
N LYS A 194 25.88 7.37 18.32
CA LYS A 194 24.80 6.91 19.20
C LYS A 194 23.48 6.80 18.42
N PRO A 195 22.85 5.61 18.35
CA PRO A 195 21.54 5.47 17.72
C PRO A 195 20.43 6.03 18.62
N ILE A 196 19.40 6.60 18.00
CA ILE A 196 18.20 7.05 18.71
C ILE A 196 17.31 5.84 18.99
N PRO A 197 16.93 5.57 20.26
CA PRO A 197 16.05 4.46 20.62
C PRO A 197 14.72 4.47 19.84
N GLY A 198 14.26 3.30 19.41
CA GLY A 198 13.01 3.14 18.67
C GLY A 198 13.04 3.67 17.22
N ARG A 199 14.22 4.05 16.70
CA ARG A 199 14.40 4.55 15.32
C ARG A 199 15.22 3.64 14.42
N LEU A 200 15.53 2.43 14.87
CA LEU A 200 16.05 1.36 14.02
C LEU A 200 14.88 0.60 13.39
N LYS A 201 14.91 0.41 12.07
CA LYS A 201 13.94 -0.41 11.34
C LYS A 201 14.67 -1.31 10.36
N ASP A 202 14.46 -2.61 10.52
CA ASP A 202 15.05 -3.61 9.67
C ASP A 202 14.03 -4.08 8.62
N TYR A 203 14.03 -3.41 7.47
CA TYR A 203 13.22 -3.84 6.34
C TYR A 203 13.92 -4.89 5.47
N ILE A 204 15.15 -5.31 5.80
CA ILE A 204 15.78 -6.45 5.11
C ILE A 204 15.15 -7.74 5.66
N ALA A 205 15.13 -7.88 6.98
CA ALA A 205 14.51 -9.03 7.66
C ALA A 205 12.98 -9.03 7.55
N VAL A 206 12.35 -7.85 7.58
CA VAL A 206 10.90 -7.69 7.43
C VAL A 206 10.58 -6.72 6.28
N PRO A 207 10.62 -7.19 5.02
CA PRO A 207 10.34 -6.35 3.85
C PRO A 207 8.95 -5.71 3.90
N LYS A 208 8.83 -4.52 3.32
CA LYS A 208 7.50 -3.91 3.12
C LYS A 208 6.71 -4.68 2.04
N PRO A 209 5.38 -4.58 2.02
CA PRO A 209 4.55 -5.27 1.02
C PRO A 209 4.82 -4.85 -0.43
N ASN A 210 5.39 -3.66 -0.66
CA ASN A 210 5.84 -3.24 -1.99
C ASN A 210 7.27 -3.71 -2.32
N MET A 211 7.74 -4.78 -1.65
CA MET A 211 9.08 -5.37 -1.78
C MET A 211 10.24 -4.46 -1.36
N TYR A 212 9.95 -3.31 -0.72
CA TYR A 212 11.00 -2.41 -0.27
C TYR A 212 11.82 -3.03 0.86
N GLN A 213 13.15 -3.07 0.67
CA GLN A 213 14.14 -3.56 1.62
C GLN A 213 15.25 -2.52 1.85
N SER A 214 15.57 -2.28 3.12
CA SER A 214 16.68 -1.43 3.58
C SER A 214 16.74 -1.44 5.11
N LEU A 215 17.92 -1.27 5.69
CA LEU A 215 18.08 -0.91 7.11
C LEU A 215 17.96 0.59 7.26
N HIS A 216 17.07 1.05 8.14
CA HIS A 216 16.93 2.47 8.48
C HIS A 216 17.37 2.66 9.93
N THR A 217 18.28 3.59 10.16
CA THR A 217 18.66 3.98 11.52
C THR A 217 18.72 5.49 11.63
N THR A 218 18.35 6.03 12.79
CA THR A 218 18.56 7.43 13.11
C THR A 218 19.66 7.55 14.14
N ILE A 219 20.67 8.37 13.87
CA ILE A 219 21.86 8.55 14.72
C ILE A 219 22.05 10.02 15.09
N LEU A 220 22.71 10.25 16.23
CA LEU A 220 23.16 11.58 16.65
C LEU A 220 24.61 11.79 16.18
N GLY A 221 24.82 12.76 15.29
CA GLY A 221 26.15 13.19 14.85
C GLY A 221 26.86 14.06 15.89
N GLU A 222 28.14 14.35 15.65
CA GLU A 222 29.00 15.09 16.58
C GLU A 222 28.51 16.52 16.85
N ASP A 223 27.91 17.18 15.86
CA ASP A 223 27.37 18.53 15.97
C ASP A 223 25.95 18.58 16.58
N ALA A 224 25.56 17.54 17.34
CA ALA A 224 24.21 17.30 17.86
C ALA A 224 23.10 17.27 16.79
N LYS A 225 23.47 17.18 15.51
CA LYS A 225 22.56 17.02 14.38
C LYS A 225 22.12 15.57 14.27
N ILE A 226 20.85 15.38 13.95
CA ILE A 226 20.26 14.05 13.79
C ILE A 226 20.30 13.66 12.32
N PHE A 227 20.82 12.46 12.03
CA PHE A 227 20.92 11.92 10.67
C PHE A 227 20.10 10.65 10.54
N GLU A 228 19.38 10.51 9.42
CA GLU A 228 18.78 9.25 8.99
C GLU A 228 19.72 8.54 8.01
N VAL A 229 20.18 7.34 8.36
CA VAL A 229 21.02 6.53 7.48
C VAL A 229 20.21 5.35 6.97
N GLN A 230 20.25 5.15 5.66
CA GLN A 230 19.62 4.03 4.96
C GLN A 230 20.71 3.16 4.33
N ILE A 231 20.72 1.88 4.66
CA ILE A 231 21.71 0.92 4.18
C ILE A 231 20.99 -0.15 3.40
N ARG A 232 21.48 -0.50 2.21
CA ARG A 232 20.90 -1.55 1.36
C ARG A 232 21.87 -2.07 0.31
N THR A 233 21.53 -3.15 -0.38
CA THR A 233 22.32 -3.64 -1.51
C THR A 233 21.99 -2.89 -2.81
N GLU A 234 22.80 -3.07 -3.86
CA GLU A 234 22.48 -2.55 -5.20
C GLU A 234 21.15 -3.11 -5.74
N ASP A 235 20.88 -4.41 -5.53
CA ASP A 235 19.60 -5.04 -5.93
C ASP A 235 18.42 -4.43 -5.18
N MET A 236 18.56 -4.21 -3.87
CA MET A 236 17.54 -3.55 -3.05
C MET A 236 17.35 -2.07 -3.45
N ASP A 237 18.39 -1.38 -3.90
CA ASP A 237 18.31 -0.01 -4.42
C ASP A 237 17.51 0.01 -5.73
N ALA A 238 17.81 -0.90 -6.66
CA ALA A 238 17.09 -1.05 -7.92
C ALA A 238 15.59 -1.34 -7.69
N ILE A 239 15.27 -2.30 -6.81
CA ILE A 239 13.89 -2.63 -6.43
C ILE A 239 13.21 -1.42 -5.76
N ALA A 240 13.90 -0.66 -4.90
CA ALA A 240 13.28 0.46 -4.23
C ALA A 240 12.99 1.66 -5.15
N GLU A 241 13.78 1.88 -6.20
CA GLU A 241 13.61 3.00 -7.12
C GLU A 241 12.68 2.66 -8.30
N GLN A 242 12.76 1.41 -8.80
CA GLN A 242 12.04 0.94 -9.98
C GLN A 242 10.93 -0.08 -9.67
N GLY A 243 10.82 -0.52 -8.42
CA GLY A 243 9.79 -1.44 -7.98
C GLY A 243 9.82 -2.76 -8.74
N ILE A 244 8.63 -3.20 -9.12
CA ILE A 244 8.42 -4.39 -9.94
C ILE A 244 9.15 -4.35 -11.29
N ALA A 245 9.46 -3.15 -11.82
CA ALA A 245 10.16 -3.02 -13.08
C ALA A 245 11.63 -3.46 -13.02
N ALA A 246 12.28 -3.31 -11.85
CA ALA A 246 13.64 -3.78 -11.64
C ALA A 246 13.73 -5.31 -11.68
N HIS A 247 12.69 -5.99 -11.17
CA HIS A 247 12.62 -7.44 -11.12
C HIS A 247 12.59 -8.08 -12.51
N TRP A 248 11.95 -7.44 -13.49
CA TRP A 248 11.93 -7.90 -14.90
C TRP A 248 13.29 -7.82 -15.58
N ARG A 249 13.97 -6.68 -15.42
CA ARG A 249 15.23 -6.41 -16.12
C ARG A 249 16.31 -7.45 -15.80
N TYR A 250 16.28 -8.03 -14.60
CA TYR A 250 17.23 -9.06 -14.18
C TYR A 250 16.97 -10.42 -14.86
N LYS A 251 15.73 -10.71 -15.29
CA LYS A 251 15.34 -12.00 -15.86
C LYS A 251 15.36 -12.06 -17.39
N GLU A 252 15.61 -10.95 -18.09
CA GLU A 252 15.82 -10.95 -19.55
C GLU A 252 17.04 -11.81 -19.98
N GLY A 253 17.95 -12.16 -19.08
CA GLY A 253 19.07 -13.08 -19.34
C GLY A 253 18.75 -14.59 -19.17
N SER A 254 17.58 -14.94 -18.64
CA SER A 254 17.11 -16.32 -18.46
C SER A 254 15.90 -16.59 -19.37
N ARG A 255 15.53 -17.86 -19.64
CA ARG A 255 14.34 -18.20 -20.45
C ARG A 255 13.09 -17.45 -19.93
N TYR A 256 12.72 -16.37 -20.61
CA TYR A 256 11.60 -15.52 -20.26
C TYR A 256 10.26 -16.24 -20.48
N ASP A 257 9.47 -16.41 -19.43
CA ASP A 257 8.08 -16.89 -19.48
C ASP A 257 7.17 -15.88 -18.77
N ALA A 258 6.41 -15.13 -19.57
CA ALA A 258 5.49 -14.10 -19.09
C ALA A 258 4.41 -14.65 -18.12
N LYS A 259 4.00 -15.92 -18.24
CA LYS A 259 2.98 -16.51 -17.34
C LYS A 259 3.56 -16.86 -15.98
N ALA A 260 4.76 -17.43 -15.95
CA ALA A 260 5.43 -17.77 -14.70
C ALA A 260 5.74 -16.51 -13.87
N GLU A 261 6.10 -15.43 -14.56
CA GLU A 261 6.43 -14.16 -13.93
C GLU A 261 5.21 -13.37 -13.45
N GLN A 262 4.13 -13.35 -14.24
CA GLN A 262 2.84 -12.80 -13.80
C GLN A 262 2.35 -13.49 -12.52
N LYS A 263 2.47 -14.82 -12.45
CA LYS A 263 2.11 -15.60 -11.26
C LYS A 263 2.98 -15.24 -10.04
N GLU A 264 4.28 -15.07 -10.24
CA GLU A 264 5.20 -14.65 -9.17
C GLU A 264 4.86 -13.26 -8.63
N ILE A 265 4.48 -12.34 -9.53
CA ILE A 265 4.03 -11.00 -9.19
C ILE A 265 2.71 -11.03 -8.44
N GLU A 266 1.74 -11.83 -8.89
CA GLU A 266 0.47 -12.04 -8.20
C GLU A 266 0.65 -12.65 -6.81
N ASP A 267 1.61 -13.56 -6.66
CA ASP A 267 1.94 -14.18 -5.37
C ASP A 267 2.63 -13.19 -4.43
N LYS A 268 3.49 -12.30 -4.95
CA LYS A 268 4.22 -11.29 -4.16
C LYS A 268 3.37 -10.07 -3.83
N LEU A 269 2.49 -9.65 -4.74
CA LEU A 269 1.61 -8.49 -4.58
C LEU A 269 0.20 -8.97 -4.23
N THR A 270 0.00 -9.34 -2.97
CA THR A 270 -1.30 -9.83 -2.44
C THR A 270 -2.48 -8.90 -2.78
N TRP A 271 -2.27 -7.58 -2.79
CA TRP A 271 -3.28 -6.58 -3.17
C TRP A 271 -3.72 -6.67 -4.64
N PHE A 272 -2.89 -7.23 -5.52
CA PHE A 272 -3.22 -7.38 -6.93
C PHE A 272 -4.31 -8.43 -7.15
N ARG A 273 -4.31 -9.50 -6.34
CA ARG A 273 -5.38 -10.51 -6.32
C ARG A 273 -6.73 -9.92 -5.92
N ASP A 274 -6.74 -8.87 -5.11
CA ASP A 274 -7.98 -8.22 -4.71
C ASP A 274 -8.71 -7.62 -5.93
N PHE A 275 -8.01 -7.01 -6.90
CA PHE A 275 -8.68 -6.51 -8.11
C PHE A 275 -9.28 -7.62 -8.96
N ALA A 276 -8.58 -8.74 -9.09
CA ALA A 276 -9.05 -9.88 -9.86
C ALA A 276 -10.34 -10.46 -9.23
N LEU A 277 -10.35 -10.64 -7.91
CA LEU A 277 -11.51 -11.16 -7.17
C LEU A 277 -12.73 -10.24 -7.27
N TYR A 278 -12.53 -8.92 -7.21
CA TYR A 278 -13.62 -7.96 -7.39
C TYR A 278 -14.10 -7.87 -8.86
N SER A 279 -13.28 -8.28 -9.83
CA SER A 279 -13.68 -8.34 -11.25
C SER A 279 -14.55 -9.55 -11.59
N GLU A 280 -14.40 -10.66 -10.88
CA GLU A 280 -15.15 -11.91 -11.10
C GLU A 280 -16.49 -11.95 -10.35
N SER A 281 -16.65 -11.18 -9.28
CA SER A 281 -17.94 -11.03 -8.62
C SER A 281 -18.86 -10.12 -9.45
N GLU A 282 -19.72 -10.73 -10.26
CA GLU A 282 -20.89 -10.13 -10.94
C GLU A 282 -21.90 -9.54 -9.93
N THR A 283 -21.48 -8.60 -9.09
CA THR A 283 -22.40 -7.86 -8.23
C THR A 283 -22.87 -6.62 -8.99
N ASN A 284 -24.19 -6.45 -9.08
CA ASN A 284 -24.93 -5.30 -9.61
C ASN A 284 -24.62 -4.01 -8.84
N THR A 285 -23.35 -3.63 -8.78
CA THR A 285 -22.86 -2.48 -8.04
C THR A 285 -22.35 -1.46 -9.05
N SER A 286 -22.70 -0.19 -8.86
CA SER A 286 -22.33 0.88 -9.79
C SER A 286 -20.80 0.97 -9.92
N ALA A 287 -20.29 1.49 -11.05
CA ALA A 287 -18.84 1.68 -11.21
C ALA A 287 -18.24 2.56 -10.10
N THR A 288 -19.02 3.51 -9.60
CA THR A 288 -18.69 4.38 -8.46
C THR A 288 -18.53 3.61 -7.16
N ASP A 289 -19.46 2.71 -6.82
CA ASP A 289 -19.34 1.90 -5.60
C ASP A 289 -18.11 0.98 -5.66
N TYR A 290 -17.84 0.40 -6.83
CA TYR A 290 -16.63 -0.39 -7.08
C TYR A 290 -15.35 0.43 -6.83
N MET A 291 -15.33 1.69 -7.27
CA MET A 291 -14.20 2.58 -7.06
C MET A 291 -14.01 2.99 -5.62
N GLU A 292 -15.10 3.30 -4.89
CA GLU A 292 -15.00 3.62 -3.46
C GLU A 292 -14.47 2.45 -2.64
N LEU A 293 -14.93 1.23 -2.96
CA LEU A 293 -14.45 -0.01 -2.35
C LEU A 293 -12.96 -0.22 -2.60
N LEU A 294 -12.51 -0.08 -3.85
CA LEU A 294 -11.10 -0.20 -4.18
C LEU A 294 -10.26 0.92 -3.56
N GLN A 295 -10.75 2.16 -3.54
CA GLN A 295 -10.00 3.27 -2.94
C GLN A 295 -9.74 3.04 -1.46
N LYS A 296 -10.75 2.58 -0.71
CA LYS A 296 -10.62 2.28 0.72
C LYS A 296 -9.74 1.07 0.98
N ASP A 297 -10.00 -0.05 0.31
CA ASP A 297 -9.28 -1.30 0.60
C ASP A 297 -7.84 -1.31 0.02
N VAL A 298 -7.58 -0.57 -1.07
CA VAL A 298 -6.29 -0.63 -1.80
C VAL A 298 -5.42 0.62 -1.62
N PHE A 299 -5.99 1.82 -1.46
CA PHE A 299 -5.22 3.07 -1.46
C PHE A 299 -5.11 3.80 -0.11
N GLU A 300 -5.91 3.42 0.90
CA GLU A 300 -5.77 3.99 2.25
C GLU A 300 -4.56 3.42 3.02
N ALA A 301 -4.22 4.07 4.14
CA ALA A 301 -3.08 3.72 4.97
C ALA A 301 -3.27 2.32 5.57
N ASN A 302 -2.48 1.35 5.14
CA ASN A 302 -2.55 0.00 5.68
C ASN A 302 -1.82 -0.11 7.03
N VAL A 303 -2.40 -0.90 7.94
CA VAL A 303 -1.72 -1.47 9.09
C VAL A 303 -1.10 -2.80 8.71
N TYR A 304 0.13 -3.04 9.18
CA TYR A 304 0.85 -4.27 8.90
C TYR A 304 0.93 -5.13 10.16
N VAL A 305 0.24 -6.25 10.13
CA VAL A 305 0.12 -7.17 11.26
C VAL A 305 0.80 -8.50 10.93
N MET A 306 1.29 -9.18 11.96
CA MET A 306 2.07 -10.39 11.80
C MET A 306 1.29 -11.59 12.31
N THR A 307 1.39 -12.71 11.61
CA THR A 307 1.01 -14.01 12.16
C THR A 307 2.06 -14.48 13.18
N PRO A 308 1.75 -15.43 14.08
CA PRO A 308 2.72 -16.00 15.00
C PRO A 308 3.89 -16.71 14.30
N LYS A 309 3.72 -17.07 13.02
CA LYS A 309 4.76 -17.67 12.17
C LYS A 309 5.63 -16.63 11.43
N GLY A 310 5.45 -15.34 11.71
CA GLY A 310 6.24 -14.26 11.11
C GLY A 310 5.75 -13.78 9.73
N ARG A 311 4.70 -14.37 9.15
CA ARG A 311 4.10 -13.85 7.91
C ARG A 311 3.42 -12.50 8.18
N VAL A 312 3.80 -11.48 7.41
CA VAL A 312 3.18 -10.14 7.43
C VAL A 312 1.92 -10.12 6.57
N ILE A 313 0.87 -9.50 7.07
CA ILE A 313 -0.42 -9.31 6.41
C ILE A 313 -0.77 -7.83 6.46
N ASP A 314 -1.19 -7.28 5.32
CA ASP A 314 -1.65 -5.90 5.21
C ASP A 314 -3.18 -5.80 5.28
N LEU A 315 -3.64 -4.85 6.07
CA LEU A 315 -5.06 -4.53 6.26
C LEU A 315 -5.25 -3.01 6.24
N PRO A 316 -6.44 -2.47 5.91
CA PRO A 316 -6.69 -1.03 6.02
C PRO A 316 -6.63 -0.56 7.47
N ALA A 317 -6.36 0.72 7.69
CA ALA A 317 -6.40 1.33 9.03
C ALA A 317 -7.76 1.12 9.72
N GLY A 318 -7.72 0.86 11.03
CA GLY A 318 -8.91 0.55 11.83
C GLY A 318 -9.43 -0.88 11.64
N ALA A 319 -8.76 -1.72 10.84
CA ALA A 319 -9.11 -3.13 10.70
C ALA A 319 -9.07 -3.88 12.04
N THR A 320 -9.92 -4.89 12.14
CA THR A 320 -10.12 -5.69 13.36
C THR A 320 -9.56 -7.10 13.21
N PRO A 321 -9.46 -7.90 14.29
CA PRO A 321 -9.12 -9.31 14.20
C PRO A 321 -10.02 -10.11 13.24
N ILE A 322 -11.28 -9.72 13.06
CA ILE A 322 -12.19 -10.37 12.12
C ILE A 322 -11.69 -10.15 10.68
N ASP A 323 -11.34 -8.91 10.34
CA ASP A 323 -10.77 -8.57 9.02
C ASP A 323 -9.49 -9.37 8.77
N PHE A 324 -8.60 -9.48 9.77
CA PHE A 324 -7.38 -10.29 9.70
C PHE A 324 -7.66 -11.78 9.45
N ALA A 325 -8.64 -12.36 10.14
CA ALA A 325 -9.00 -13.77 9.98
C ALA A 325 -9.47 -14.07 8.54
N TYR A 326 -10.36 -13.24 8.00
CA TYR A 326 -10.85 -13.37 6.62
C TYR A 326 -9.81 -13.06 5.54
N ARG A 327 -8.78 -12.28 5.88
CA ARG A 327 -7.60 -12.02 5.05
C ARG A 327 -6.66 -13.23 4.98
N ILE A 328 -6.52 -13.98 6.08
CA ILE A 328 -5.76 -15.24 6.09
C ILE A 328 -6.47 -16.28 5.23
N HIS A 329 -7.72 -16.60 5.57
CA HIS A 329 -8.51 -17.59 4.86
C HIS A 329 -9.98 -17.45 5.24
N THR A 330 -10.88 -17.72 4.28
CA THR A 330 -12.33 -17.67 4.52
C THR A 330 -12.77 -18.61 5.65
N ASP A 331 -12.24 -19.83 5.69
CA ASP A 331 -12.57 -20.80 6.75
C ASP A 331 -12.07 -20.38 8.14
N VAL A 332 -10.91 -19.71 8.21
CA VAL A 332 -10.39 -19.17 9.48
C VAL A 332 -11.32 -18.07 9.99
N GLY A 333 -11.82 -17.22 9.08
CA GLY A 333 -12.87 -16.25 9.37
C GLY A 333 -14.17 -16.90 9.84
N HIS A 334 -14.66 -17.94 9.14
CA HIS A 334 -15.92 -18.60 9.51
C HIS A 334 -15.87 -19.33 10.85
N THR A 335 -14.72 -19.94 11.16
CA THR A 335 -14.56 -20.77 12.36
C THR A 335 -13.97 -20.01 13.56
N MET A 336 -13.75 -18.70 13.42
CA MET A 336 -13.16 -17.87 14.47
C MET A 336 -14.07 -17.81 15.70
N VAL A 337 -13.47 -17.91 16.88
CA VAL A 337 -14.15 -17.74 18.18
C VAL A 337 -13.50 -16.69 19.07
N GLY A 338 -12.26 -16.29 18.77
CA GLY A 338 -11.55 -15.27 19.53
C GLY A 338 -10.22 -14.90 18.89
N ALA A 339 -9.60 -13.84 19.42
CA ALA A 339 -8.31 -13.34 18.96
C ALA A 339 -7.37 -13.09 20.14
N ILE A 340 -6.08 -13.33 19.90
CA ILE A 340 -4.98 -12.93 20.77
C ILE A 340 -4.13 -11.95 19.97
N VAL A 341 -3.80 -10.81 20.56
CA VAL A 341 -2.90 -9.80 19.98
C VAL A 341 -1.77 -9.55 20.96
N ASN A 342 -0.52 -9.71 20.51
CA ASN A 342 0.69 -9.58 21.33
C ASN A 342 0.60 -10.40 22.64
N ASP A 343 0.22 -11.67 22.51
CA ASP A 343 0.02 -12.63 23.60
C ASP A 343 -1.10 -12.30 24.62
N ALA A 344 -1.88 -11.25 24.40
CA ALA A 344 -3.05 -10.89 25.20
C ALA A 344 -4.37 -11.24 24.47
N ILE A 345 -5.36 -11.80 25.18
CA ILE A 345 -6.71 -12.00 24.63
C ILE A 345 -7.38 -10.64 24.48
N VAL A 346 -7.90 -10.34 23.29
CA VAL A 346 -8.55 -9.06 22.99
C VAL A 346 -9.98 -9.25 22.46
N PRO A 347 -10.87 -8.27 22.65
CA PRO A 347 -12.15 -8.22 21.96
C PRO A 347 -11.99 -8.24 20.43
N LEU A 348 -12.97 -8.82 19.73
CA LEU A 348 -12.98 -8.84 18.26
C LEU A 348 -13.18 -7.45 17.63
N THR A 349 -13.57 -6.45 18.42
CA THR A 349 -13.73 -5.04 18.01
C THR A 349 -12.44 -4.24 18.13
N THR A 350 -11.37 -4.79 18.70
CA THR A 350 -10.10 -4.08 18.90
C THR A 350 -9.49 -3.71 17.55
N GLU A 351 -9.09 -2.45 17.40
CA GLU A 351 -8.37 -1.99 16.21
C GLU A 351 -6.92 -2.49 16.23
N LEU A 352 -6.48 -3.01 15.09
CA LEU A 352 -5.14 -3.53 14.90
C LEU A 352 -4.16 -2.43 14.51
N HIS A 353 -2.95 -2.50 15.05
CA HIS A 353 -1.88 -1.54 14.79
C HIS A 353 -0.70 -2.20 14.06
N THR A 354 0.11 -1.37 13.39
CA THR A 354 1.31 -1.86 12.71
C THR A 354 2.31 -2.44 13.72
N GLY A 355 2.73 -3.68 13.49
CA GLY A 355 3.64 -4.43 14.37
C GLY A 355 2.94 -5.43 15.29
N ASP A 356 1.61 -5.42 15.36
CA ASP A 356 0.87 -6.37 16.19
C ASP A 356 1.02 -7.81 15.68
N VAL A 357 1.27 -8.74 16.59
CA VAL A 357 1.24 -10.18 16.32
C VAL A 357 -0.14 -10.72 16.68
N VAL A 358 -0.89 -11.15 15.67
CA VAL A 358 -2.30 -11.56 15.78
C VAL A 358 -2.41 -13.08 15.62
N ASN A 359 -2.96 -13.75 16.63
CA ASN A 359 -3.27 -15.17 16.62
C ASN A 359 -4.79 -15.39 16.73
N ILE A 360 -5.38 -16.05 15.73
CA ILE A 360 -6.82 -16.31 15.68
C ILE A 360 -7.11 -17.69 16.27
N LYS A 361 -8.03 -17.75 17.23
CA LYS A 361 -8.56 -19.00 17.76
C LYS A 361 -9.73 -19.45 16.90
N THR A 362 -9.67 -20.68 16.38
CA THR A 362 -10.73 -21.29 15.58
C THR A 362 -11.33 -22.52 16.27
N LEU A 363 -12.61 -22.77 16.01
CA LEU A 363 -13.34 -23.95 16.47
C LEU A 363 -14.19 -24.51 15.34
N LYS A 364 -14.16 -25.83 15.11
CA LYS A 364 -14.98 -26.45 14.07
C LYS A 364 -16.46 -26.44 14.47
N GLY A 365 -17.34 -26.26 13.50
CA GLY A 365 -18.80 -26.25 13.71
C GLY A 365 -19.38 -24.91 14.17
N THR A 366 -18.55 -23.88 14.30
CA THR A 366 -19.02 -22.50 14.52
C THR A 366 -19.21 -21.77 13.18
N GLY A 367 -19.88 -20.62 13.23
CA GLY A 367 -20.07 -19.73 12.09
C GLY A 367 -19.97 -18.27 12.53
N PRO A 368 -19.83 -17.34 11.57
CA PRO A 368 -19.83 -15.91 11.85
C PRO A 368 -21.13 -15.45 12.50
N SER A 369 -21.05 -14.38 13.30
CA SER A 369 -22.21 -13.69 13.86
C SER A 369 -22.67 -12.57 12.92
N GLU A 370 -23.97 -12.29 12.87
CA GLU A 370 -24.52 -11.18 12.07
C GLU A 370 -23.98 -9.82 12.53
N ASP A 371 -23.71 -9.66 13.83
CA ASP A 371 -23.15 -8.42 14.38
C ASP A 371 -21.75 -8.11 13.84
N TRP A 372 -21.03 -9.11 13.32
CA TRP A 372 -19.74 -8.86 12.67
C TRP A 372 -19.88 -7.97 11.45
N LEU A 373 -21.02 -7.96 10.76
CA LEU A 373 -21.26 -7.05 9.64
C LEU A 373 -21.22 -5.56 10.04
N LYS A 374 -21.44 -5.25 11.32
CA LYS A 374 -21.32 -3.89 11.88
C LYS A 374 -19.89 -3.56 12.30
N ILE A 375 -19.08 -4.58 12.60
CA ILE A 375 -17.72 -4.44 13.16
C ILE A 375 -16.67 -4.43 12.05
N VAL A 376 -16.79 -5.32 11.07
CA VAL A 376 -15.80 -5.47 9.99
C VAL A 376 -15.62 -4.17 9.22
N LYS A 377 -14.37 -3.84 8.92
CA LYS A 377 -14.02 -2.66 8.13
C LYS A 377 -13.88 -3.01 6.65
N THR A 378 -13.24 -4.13 6.35
CA THR A 378 -12.95 -4.54 4.97
C THR A 378 -14.20 -4.99 4.23
N ALA A 379 -14.31 -4.63 2.96
CA ALA A 379 -15.41 -5.10 2.14
C ALA A 379 -15.32 -6.60 1.84
N GLN A 380 -14.09 -7.10 1.68
CA GLN A 380 -13.82 -8.51 1.48
C GLN A 380 -14.41 -9.37 2.60
N ALA A 381 -14.14 -9.03 3.88
CA ALA A 381 -14.71 -9.78 5.01
C ALA A 381 -16.25 -9.66 5.02
N ARG A 382 -16.78 -8.45 4.81
CA ARG A 382 -18.24 -8.20 4.78
C ARG A 382 -18.95 -9.04 3.72
N ASN A 383 -18.37 -9.13 2.52
CA ASN A 383 -18.93 -9.91 1.42
C ASN A 383 -18.87 -11.42 1.69
N LYS A 384 -17.77 -11.92 2.23
CA LYS A 384 -17.64 -13.35 2.62
C LYS A 384 -18.64 -13.72 3.72
N ILE A 385 -18.84 -12.85 4.72
CA ILE A 385 -19.83 -13.04 5.78
C ILE A 385 -21.25 -13.07 5.20
N ARG A 386 -21.60 -12.11 4.33
CA ARG A 386 -22.91 -12.09 3.65
C ARG A 386 -23.14 -13.34 2.82
N ALA A 387 -22.14 -13.78 2.06
CA ALA A 387 -22.24 -15.00 1.25
C ALA A 387 -22.46 -16.24 2.12
N TYR A 388 -21.83 -16.32 3.29
CA TYR A 388 -22.07 -17.39 4.26
C TYR A 388 -23.52 -17.44 4.74
N PHE A 389 -24.08 -16.28 5.13
CA PHE A 389 -25.48 -16.21 5.58
C PHE A 389 -26.46 -16.53 4.46
N LEU A 390 -26.22 -16.02 3.25
CA LEU A 390 -27.06 -16.32 2.08
C LEU A 390 -27.05 -17.82 1.76
N LYS A 391 -25.88 -18.46 1.81
CA LYS A 391 -25.75 -19.90 1.61
C LYS A 391 -26.51 -20.69 2.69
N LYS A 392 -26.31 -20.34 3.96
CA LYS A 392 -27.00 -20.98 5.09
C LYS A 392 -28.52 -20.78 5.04
N GLU A 393 -28.99 -19.63 4.57
CA GLU A 393 -30.40 -19.36 4.36
C GLU A 393 -30.97 -20.21 3.21
N SER A 394 -30.22 -20.36 2.12
CA SER A 394 -30.62 -21.23 1.01
C SER A 394 -30.69 -22.70 1.40
N GLU A 395 -29.75 -23.18 2.22
CA GLU A 395 -29.75 -24.56 2.75
C GLU A 395 -30.94 -24.81 3.67
N LYS A 396 -31.34 -23.82 4.47
CA LYS A 396 -32.52 -23.89 5.35
C LYS A 396 -33.85 -23.57 4.65
N ARG A 397 -33.83 -23.29 3.35
CA ARG A 397 -35.01 -22.83 2.62
C ARG A 397 -36.08 -23.92 2.56
N GLU A 398 -35.68 -25.16 2.29
CA GLU A 398 -36.63 -26.28 2.24
C GLU A 398 -37.27 -26.54 3.61
N GLU A 399 -36.48 -26.54 4.68
CA GLU A 399 -36.98 -26.67 6.06
C GLU A 399 -37.96 -25.53 6.43
N LYS A 400 -37.62 -24.29 6.07
CA LYS A 400 -38.49 -23.12 6.31
C LYS A 400 -39.78 -23.16 5.49
N ILE A 401 -39.74 -23.68 4.27
CA ILE A 401 -40.94 -23.86 3.43
C ILE A 401 -41.85 -24.90 4.09
N GLU A 402 -41.31 -26.05 4.50
CA GLU A 402 -42.08 -27.09 5.17
C GLU A 402 -42.69 -26.61 6.50
N GLU A 403 -41.93 -25.87 7.29
CA GLU A 403 -42.42 -25.25 8.54
C GLU A 403 -43.49 -24.18 8.26
N GLY A 404 -43.28 -23.35 7.24
CA GLY A 404 -44.25 -22.34 6.80
C GLY A 404 -45.55 -22.94 6.29
N GLU A 405 -45.48 -24.02 5.51
CA GLU A 405 -46.66 -24.78 5.06
C GLU A 405 -47.42 -25.36 6.24
N LYS A 406 -46.74 -25.94 7.24
CA LYS A 406 -47.38 -26.45 8.46
C LYS A 406 -48.11 -25.36 9.23
N ILE A 407 -47.47 -24.21 9.45
CA ILE A 407 -48.06 -23.06 10.14
C ILE A 407 -49.27 -22.54 9.35
N LEU A 408 -49.16 -22.44 8.02
CA LEU A 408 -50.24 -21.98 7.17
C LEU A 408 -51.44 -22.93 7.21
N ILE A 409 -51.22 -24.25 7.11
CA ILE A 409 -52.28 -25.26 7.19
C ILE A 409 -52.98 -25.21 8.56
N GLU A 410 -52.22 -25.04 9.64
CA GLU A 410 -52.80 -24.94 11.00
C GLU A 410 -53.67 -23.69 11.15
N GLU A 411 -53.24 -22.56 10.58
CA GLU A 411 -53.99 -21.30 10.62
C GLU A 411 -55.23 -21.32 9.71
N LEU A 412 -55.14 -21.94 8.54
CA LEU A 412 -56.29 -22.15 7.64
C LEU A 412 -57.37 -23.00 8.32
N ARG A 413 -56.96 -24.10 8.98
CA ARG A 413 -57.86 -24.93 9.80
C ARG A 413 -58.51 -24.16 10.93
N LYS A 414 -57.76 -23.31 11.65
CA LYS A 414 -58.31 -22.46 12.73
C LYS A 414 -59.36 -21.47 12.22
N ARG A 415 -59.24 -21.02 10.97
CA ARG A 415 -60.17 -20.06 10.35
C ARG A 415 -61.31 -20.73 9.57
N GLY A 416 -61.40 -22.06 9.59
CA GLY A 416 -62.47 -22.81 8.92
C GLY A 416 -62.40 -22.76 7.40
N ALA A 417 -61.23 -22.45 6.84
CA ALA A 417 -60.95 -22.60 5.42
C ALA A 417 -60.24 -23.95 5.23
N ASP A 418 -60.90 -24.88 4.55
CA ASP A 418 -60.29 -26.16 4.15
C ASP A 418 -59.28 -25.97 3.02
#